data_AF-A0A1J3JEM5-F1
#
_entry.id   AF-A0A1J3JEM5-F1
#
_cell.length_a   1.000
_cell.length_b   1.000
_cell.length_c   1.000
_cell.angle_alpha   90.00
_cell.angle_beta   90.00
_cell.angle_gamma   90.00
#
_symmetry.space_group_name_H-M   'P 1'
#
loop_
_entity.id
_entity.type
_entity.pdbx_description
1 polymer ?
#
loop_
_entity_poly.entity_id
_entity_poly.type
_entity_poly.pdbx_seq_one_letter_code
_entity_poly.pdbx_strand_id
1 'polypeptide(L)' 'VFAAMYRERVEISEFTLCSVVKTCASLKILQQGKQVHAMVVVTGRDLVVLGTAMISFYSSVGLMSEAMKVYMILNVH' A
#
# COMPACT_ATOMS: atom_id res chain seq x y z
N VAL A 1 11.61 1.91 -11.81
CA VAL A 1 12.32 2.34 -10.59
C VAL A 1 11.95 1.49 -9.39
N PHE A 2 10.70 1.51 -8.88
CA PHE A 2 10.29 0.69 -7.71
C PHE A 2 10.61 -0.81 -7.85
N ALA A 3 10.25 -1.42 -8.99
CA ALA A 3 10.54 -2.83 -9.23
C ALA A 3 12.06 -3.13 -9.29
N ALA A 4 12.88 -2.16 -9.71
CA ALA A 4 14.33 -2.28 -9.70
C ALA A 4 14.88 -2.21 -8.27
N MET A 5 14.42 -1.23 -7.47
CA MET A 5 14.77 -1.12 -6.04
C MET A 5 14.50 -2.43 -5.29
N TYR A 6 13.35 -3.06 -5.54
CA TYR A 6 13.01 -4.35 -4.94
C TYR A 6 13.95 -5.47 -5.40
N ARG A 7 14.26 -5.57 -6.69
CA ARG A 7 15.16 -6.60 -7.25
C ARG A 7 16.60 -6.45 -6.78
N GLU A 8 17.06 -5.21 -6.63
CA GLU A 8 18.40 -4.86 -6.19
C GLU A 8 18.56 -4.91 -4.65
N ARG A 9 17.49 -5.28 -3.92
CA ARG A 9 17.44 -5.28 -2.46
C ARG A 9 17.79 -3.93 -1.84
N VAL A 10 17.52 -2.86 -2.57
CA VAL A 10 17.57 -1.49 -2.04
C VAL A 10 16.48 -1.36 -1.00
N GLU A 11 16.80 -0.80 0.16
CA GLU A 11 15.82 -0.59 1.21
C GLU A 11 14.72 0.36 0.72
N ILE A 12 13.48 -0.11 0.75
CA ILE A 12 12.31 0.67 0.36
C ILE A 12 11.75 1.34 1.62
N SER A 13 11.81 2.68 1.64
CA SER A 13 11.24 3.47 2.73
C SER A 13 9.71 3.50 2.68
N GLU A 14 9.07 3.81 3.81
CA GLU A 14 7.62 4.03 3.90
C GLU A 14 7.16 5.19 3.01
N PHE A 15 7.97 6.24 2.86
CA PHE A 15 7.70 7.34 1.94
C PHE A 15 7.64 6.85 0.48
N THR A 16 8.57 5.98 0.09
CA THR A 16 8.59 5.37 -1.25
C THR A 16 7.32 4.53 -1.46
N LEU A 17 6.94 3.69 -0.49
CA LEU A 17 5.72 2.89 -0.56
C LEU A 17 4.46 3.77 -0.67
N CYS A 18 4.35 4.81 0.17
CA CYS A 18 3.24 5.77 0.11
C CYS A 18 3.13 6.46 -1.25
N SER A 19 4.26 6.87 -1.82
CA SER A 19 4.29 7.47 -3.17
C SER A 19 3.77 6.50 -4.22
N VAL A 20 4.24 5.24 -4.19
CA VAL A 20 3.79 4.20 -5.13
C VAL A 20 2.30 3.91 -4.96
N VAL A 21 1.79 3.79 -3.72
CA VAL A 21 0.35 3.57 -3.45
C VAL A 21 -0.49 4.73 -4.00
N LYS A 22 -0.07 5.98 -3.78
CA LYS A 22 -0.75 7.17 -4.31
C LYS A 22 -0.79 7.16 -5.84
N THR A 23 0.33 6.82 -6.49
CA THR A 23 0.36 6.64 -7.95
C THR A 23 -0.54 5.49 -8.40
N CYS A 24 -0.60 4.39 -7.66
CA CYS A 24 -1.50 3.29 -7.99
C CYS A 24 -2.98 3.70 -7.87
N ALA A 25 -3.32 4.53 -6.89
CA ALA A 25 -4.66 5.07 -6.70
C ALA A 25 -5.05 6.04 -7.82
N SER A 26 -4.18 6.98 -8.18
CA SER A 26 -4.46 7.94 -9.26
C SER A 26 -4.60 7.27 -10.62
N LEU A 27 -3.81 6.23 -10.89
CA LEU A 27 -3.85 5.46 -12.13
C LEU A 27 -4.85 4.29 -12.09
N LYS A 28 -5.50 4.04 -10.95
CA LYS A 28 -6.42 2.91 -10.71
C LYS A 28 -5.83 1.55 -11.09
N ILE A 29 -4.53 1.35 -10.87
CA ILE A 29 -3.82 0.11 -11.22
C ILE A 29 -3.84 -0.90 -10.06
N LEU A 30 -4.83 -1.79 -10.09
CA LEU A 30 -5.14 -2.70 -8.99
C LEU A 30 -3.99 -3.66 -8.63
N GLN A 31 -3.35 -4.27 -9.65
CA GLN A 31 -2.36 -5.32 -9.41
C GLN A 31 -1.14 -4.80 -8.65
N GLN A 32 -0.61 -3.65 -9.05
CA GLN A 32 0.56 -3.03 -8.43
C GLN A 32 0.24 -2.60 -7.01
N GLY A 33 -0.94 -2.01 -6.76
CA GLY A 33 -1.33 -1.66 -5.39
C GLY A 33 -1.49 -2.88 -4.48
N LYS A 34 -1.99 -4.02 -4.99
CA LYS A 34 -2.01 -5.29 -4.25
C LYS A 34 -0.61 -5.84 -3.96
N GLN A 35 0.33 -5.72 -4.90
CA GLN A 35 1.72 -6.12 -4.66
C GLN A 35 2.36 -5.29 -3.55
N VAL A 36 2.11 -3.97 -3.54
CA VAL A 36 2.56 -3.10 -2.45
C VAL A 36 1.91 -3.51 -1.13
N HIS A 37 0.61 -3.82 -1.13
CA HIS A 37 -0.09 -4.31 0.07
C HIS A 37 0.59 -5.54 0.66
N ALA A 38 0.82 -6.56 -0.16
CA ALA A 38 1.46 -7.79 0.27
C ALA A 38 2.84 -7.51 0.86
N MET A 39 3.62 -6.62 0.25
CA MET A 39 4.94 -6.23 0.75
C MET A 39 4.86 -5.59 2.15
N VAL A 40 3.89 -4.71 2.37
CA VAL A 40 3.68 -4.05 3.67
C VAL A 40 3.34 -5.06 4.75
N VAL A 41 2.42 -5.96 4.48
CA VAL A 41 2.00 -7.02 5.42
C VAL A 41 3.18 -7.95 5.76
N VAL A 42 3.96 -8.36 4.78
CA VAL A 42 5.09 -9.29 4.99
C VAL A 42 6.26 -8.63 5.71
N THR A 43 6.47 -7.33 5.54
CA THR A 43 7.61 -6.61 6.14
C THR A 43 7.30 -5.98 7.49
N GLY A 44 6.04 -5.99 7.94
CA GLY A 44 5.65 -5.44 9.25
C GLY A 44 5.92 -3.94 9.39
N ARG A 45 5.84 -3.17 8.29
CA ARG A 45 6.04 -1.72 8.27
C ARG A 45 4.92 -0.98 9.01
N ASP A 46 5.18 0.25 9.48
CA ASP A 46 4.17 1.06 10.18
C ASP A 46 2.95 1.26 9.30
N LEU A 47 1.82 0.76 9.80
CA LEU A 47 0.57 0.74 9.07
C LEU A 47 -0.17 2.07 9.16
N VAL A 48 0.12 3.01 10.06
CA VAL A 48 -0.75 4.20 10.23
C VAL A 48 -0.76 5.08 8.98
N VAL A 49 0.42 5.53 8.54
CA VAL A 49 0.55 6.39 7.34
C VAL A 49 0.24 5.59 6.08
N LEU A 50 0.80 4.39 5.98
CA LEU A 50 0.69 3.56 4.77
C LEU A 50 -0.69 2.93 4.63
N GLY A 51 -1.30 2.51 5.73
CA GLY A 51 -2.66 2.00 5.81
C GLY A 51 -3.70 3.05 5.44
N THR A 52 -3.51 4.31 5.84
CA THR A 52 -4.36 5.42 5.35
C THR A 52 -4.28 5.56 3.83
N ALA A 53 -3.07 5.48 3.26
CA ALA A 53 -2.89 5.49 1.81
C ALA A 53 -3.54 4.25 1.15
N MET A 54 -3.52 3.10 1.80
CA MET A 54 -4.15 1.87 1.31
C MET A 54 -5.68 1.89 1.36
N ILE A 55 -6.27 2.50 2.38
CA ILE A 55 -7.71 2.77 2.45
C ILE A 55 -8.11 3.65 1.28
N SER A 56 -7.37 4.73 1.02
CA SER A 56 -7.61 5.62 -0.11
C SER A 56 -7.48 4.89 -1.46
N PHE A 57 -6.44 4.07 -1.62
CA PHE A 57 -6.24 3.25 -2.81
C PHE A 57 -7.41 2.32 -3.08
N TYR A 58 -7.79 1.46 -2.11
CA TYR A 58 -8.89 0.52 -2.31
C TYR A 58 -10.23 1.22 -2.55
N SER A 59 -10.46 2.36 -1.90
CA SER A 59 -11.64 3.20 -2.14
C SER A 59 -11.65 3.74 -3.58
N SER A 60 -10.51 4.20 -4.10
CA SER A 60 -10.38 4.78 -5.45
C SER A 60 -10.63 3.78 -6.59
N VAL A 61 -10.44 2.49 -6.32
CA VAL A 61 -10.69 1.38 -7.27
C VAL A 61 -12.00 0.64 -6.97
N GLY A 62 -12.84 1.15 -6.06
CA GLY A 62 -14.17 0.63 -5.76
C GLY A 62 -14.19 -0.63 -4.88
N LEU A 63 -13.08 -1.01 -4.26
CA LEU A 63 -12.96 -2.21 -3.41
C LEU A 63 -13.17 -1.86 -1.93
N MET A 64 -14.37 -1.41 -1.58
CA MET A 64 -14.67 -0.90 -0.24
C MET A 64 -14.48 -1.96 0.87
N SER A 65 -14.77 -3.23 0.58
CA SER A 65 -14.53 -4.32 1.52
C SER A 65 -13.04 -4.47 1.89
N GLU A 66 -12.14 -4.25 0.94
CA GLU A 66 -10.69 -4.29 1.20
C GLU A 66 -10.24 -3.05 1.96
N ALA A 67 -10.79 -1.87 1.64
CA ALA A 67 -10.55 -0.66 2.43
C ALA A 67 -10.98 -0.83 3.89
N MET A 68 -12.13 -1.47 4.13
CA MET A 68 -12.63 -1.73 5.48
C MET A 68 -11.75 -2.71 6.26
N LYS A 69 -11.24 -3.76 5.60
CA LYS A 69 -10.28 -4.70 6.23
C LYS A 69 -9.02 -3.96 6.70
N VAL A 70 -8.46 -3.09 5.87
CA VAL A 70 -7.30 -2.28 6.25
C VAL A 70 -7.64 -1.39 7.44
N TYR A 71 -8.78 -0.69 7.41
CA TYR A 71 -9.22 0.16 8.51
C TYR A 71 -9.36 -0.60 9.84
N MET A 72 -9.95 -1.79 9.81
CA MET A 72 -10.09 -2.64 11.01
C MET A 72 -8.74 -3.04 11.58
N ILE A 73 -7.74 -3.32 10.75
CA ILE A 73 -6.38 -3.65 11.22
C ILE A 73 -5.73 -2.43 11.91
N LEU A 74 -5.95 -1.22 11.42
CA LEU A 74 -5.39 0.01 12.02
C LEU A 74 -5.99 0.34 13.39
N ASN A 75 -7.29 0.09 13.58
CA ASN A 75 -8.02 0.47 14.79
C ASN A 75 -7.93 -0.56 15.93
N VAL A 76 -7.19 -1.66 15.75
CA VAL A 76 -6.98 -2.69 16.79
C VAL A 76 -5.73 -2.40 17.65
N HIS A 77 -5.02 -1.31 17.37
CA HIS A 77 -3.96 -0.75 18.22
C HIS A 77 -4.46 0.47 18.99
#